data_AF-A0A0J7K4D9-F1
#
_entry.id   AF-A0A0J7K4D9-F1
#
_cell.length_a   1.000
_cell.length_b   1.000
_cell.length_c   1.000
_cell.angle_alpha   90.00
_cell.angle_beta   90.00
_cell.angle_gamma   90.00
#
_symmetry.space_group_name_H-M   'P 1'
#
loop_
_entity.id
_entity.type
_entity.pdbx_description
1 polymer ?
#
loop_
_entity_poly.entity_id
_entity_poly.type
_entity_poly.pdbx_seq_one_letter_code
_entity_poly.pdbx_strand_id
1 'polypeptide(L)'
;MLMKSMNVLKRSCNKKNKIINRLRVQHCRQKKKIESLEALLHELYTKDLLSSTSSDTVKAVVDESTILKQIEEGKVKGTYSSQLRAFALTVNFYSPKAYNYIRQVFQNKLQAPSTWYSSTNESPGFTKEAVGILKRKSEAVGNNKLYACLTMDEMAIRQQIQWSSTEERFIGYVDHGLIIQDSEDLPIVKEALVYLITCMNQRWKIPVAYFFVARLTAEERAEIIRKVLEFIAPSGVIVNLITFDGLPANISMCKHLGADILNHKSFFKHPTEGYNIFIYMDAAHMLKLIRNAFA
;
A
#
# COMPACT_ATOMS: atom_id res chain seq x y z
N MET A 1 10.33 -59.97 45.89
CA MET A 1 9.95 -59.19 44.69
C MET A 1 9.83 -57.69 44.99
N LEU A 2 9.12 -57.30 46.07
CA LEU A 2 8.90 -55.91 46.48
C LEU A 2 10.16 -55.04 46.71
N MET A 3 11.20 -55.54 47.39
CA MET A 3 12.42 -54.75 47.62
C MET A 3 13.17 -54.37 46.33
N LYS A 4 13.16 -55.24 45.31
CA LYS A 4 13.76 -54.94 44.00
C LYS A 4 12.98 -53.82 43.31
N SER A 5 11.66 -53.88 43.31
CA SER A 5 10.78 -52.85 42.76
C SER A 5 10.96 -51.50 43.47
N MET A 6 11.08 -51.52 44.80
CA MET A 6 11.28 -50.31 45.62
C MET A 6 12.64 -49.65 45.33
N ASN A 7 13.70 -50.44 45.15
CA ASN A 7 15.02 -49.93 44.76
C ASN A 7 15.05 -49.37 43.33
N VAL A 8 14.31 -49.96 42.40
CA VAL A 8 14.15 -49.42 41.04
C VAL A 8 13.41 -48.08 41.07
N LEU A 9 12.33 -47.98 41.84
CA LEU A 9 11.59 -46.73 42.04
C LEU A 9 12.47 -45.65 42.67
N LYS A 10 13.25 -45.98 43.71
CA LYS A 10 14.16 -45.05 44.38
C LYS A 10 15.25 -44.53 43.43
N ARG A 11 15.82 -45.40 42.59
CA ARG A 11 16.78 -45.01 41.54
C ARG A 11 16.15 -44.12 40.47
N SER A 12 14.92 -44.42 40.05
CA SER A 12 14.16 -43.61 39.09
C SER A 12 13.86 -42.22 39.64
N CYS A 13 13.42 -42.14 40.90
CA CYS A 13 13.14 -40.88 41.59
C CYS A 13 14.41 -40.02 41.73
N ASN A 14 15.54 -40.63 42.09
CA ASN A 14 16.83 -39.93 42.15
C ASN A 14 17.31 -39.42 40.77
N LYS A 15 17.09 -40.18 39.69
CA LYS A 15 17.38 -39.71 38.33
C LYS A 15 16.50 -38.51 37.94
N LYS A 16 15.19 -38.58 38.21
CA LYS A 16 14.25 -37.47 37.96
C LYS A 16 14.64 -36.21 38.74
N ASN A 17 14.98 -36.34 40.02
CA ASN A 17 15.42 -35.20 40.84
C ASN A 17 16.69 -34.54 40.31
N LYS A 18 17.66 -35.32 39.80
CA LYS A 18 18.86 -34.76 39.16
C LYS A 18 18.53 -33.98 37.88
N ILE A 19 17.59 -34.46 37.08
CA ILE A 19 17.13 -33.77 35.86
C ILE A 19 16.41 -32.47 36.21
N ILE A 20 15.48 -32.52 37.18
CA ILE A 20 14.75 -31.34 37.67
C ILE A 20 15.72 -30.26 38.15
N ASN A 21 16.74 -30.64 38.92
CA ASN A 21 17.73 -29.68 39.40
C ASN A 21 18.55 -29.05 38.26
N ARG A 22 18.94 -29.83 37.23
CA ARG A 22 19.60 -29.25 36.03
C ARG A 22 18.70 -28.27 35.29
N LEU A 23 17.44 -28.64 35.06
CA LEU A 23 16.47 -27.78 34.38
C LEU A 23 16.23 -26.48 35.15
N ARG A 24 16.13 -26.54 36.49
CA ARG A 24 16.00 -25.35 37.34
C ARG A 24 17.20 -24.41 37.22
N VAL A 25 18.42 -24.97 37.24
CA VAL A 25 19.65 -24.18 37.06
C VAL A 25 19.71 -23.56 35.67
N GLN A 26 19.37 -24.31 34.63
CA GLN A 26 19.34 -23.81 33.25
C GLN A 26 18.31 -22.69 33.08
N HIS A 27 17.10 -22.87 33.62
CA HIS A 27 16.05 -21.85 33.61
C HIS A 27 16.50 -20.57 34.32
N CYS A 28 17.15 -20.69 35.48
CA CYS A 28 17.68 -19.53 36.20
C CYS A 28 18.76 -18.80 35.40
N ARG A 29 19.68 -19.53 34.75
CA ARG A 29 20.71 -18.94 33.89
C ARG A 29 20.12 -18.22 32.67
N GLN A 30 19.12 -18.82 32.03
CA GLN A 30 18.42 -18.21 30.90
C GLN A 30 17.69 -16.94 31.32
N LYS A 31 17.00 -16.97 32.47
CA LYS A 31 16.31 -15.78 33.03
C LYS A 31 17.28 -14.63 33.26
N LYS A 32 18.43 -14.88 33.90
CA LYS A 32 19.47 -13.86 34.11
C LYS A 32 20.03 -13.30 32.80
N LYS A 33 20.17 -14.14 31.77
CA LYS A 33 20.64 -13.69 30.45
C LYS A 33 19.62 -12.80 29.76
N ILE A 34 18.33 -13.09 29.90
CA ILE A 34 17.24 -12.24 29.38
C ILE A 34 17.27 -10.89 30.09
N GLU A 35 17.32 -10.88 31.43
CA GLU A 35 17.42 -9.65 32.23
C GLU A 35 18.64 -8.79 31.82
N SER A 36 19.79 -9.41 31.55
CA SER A 36 20.98 -8.68 31.10
C SER A 36 20.84 -8.12 29.67
N LEU A 37 20.17 -8.83 28.78
CA LEU A 37 19.94 -8.37 27.41
C LEU A 37 18.91 -7.24 27.36
N GLU A 38 17.87 -7.30 28.20
CA GLU A 38 16.88 -6.23 28.37
C GLU A 38 17.53 -4.96 28.92
N ALA A 39 18.41 -5.09 29.92
CA ALA A 39 19.16 -3.97 30.46
C ALA A 39 20.09 -3.32 29.41
N LEU A 40 20.77 -4.15 28.61
CA LEU A 40 21.65 -3.68 27.53
C LEU A 40 20.84 -2.95 26.45
N LEU A 41 19.68 -3.47 26.06
CA LEU A 41 18.76 -2.80 25.13
C LEU A 41 18.32 -1.43 25.65
N HIS A 42 17.92 -1.35 26.93
CA HIS A 42 17.52 -0.09 27.56
C HIS A 42 18.67 0.94 27.58
N GLU A 43 19.89 0.48 27.85
CA GLU A 43 21.08 1.34 27.82
C GLU A 43 21.40 1.85 26.41
N LEU A 44 21.22 1.02 25.38
CA LEU A 44 21.40 1.42 23.98
C LEU A 44 20.34 2.41 23.51
N TYR A 45 19.08 2.28 23.98
CA TYR A 45 18.01 3.24 23.70
C TYR A 45 18.25 4.59 24.38
N THR A 46 18.64 4.59 25.65
CA THR A 46 18.88 5.83 26.41
C THR A 46 20.10 6.61 25.93
N LYS A 47 21.09 5.92 25.34
CA LYS A 47 22.29 6.54 24.78
C LYS A 47 22.18 6.89 23.29
N ASP A 48 21.03 6.65 22.67
CA ASP A 48 20.77 6.91 21.23
C ASP A 48 21.81 6.26 20.29
N LEU A 49 22.32 5.09 20.68
CA LEU A 49 23.40 4.37 19.97
C LEU A 49 22.88 3.42 18.88
N LEU A 50 21.56 3.29 18.73
CA LEU A 50 20.94 2.45 17.72
C LEU A 50 20.78 3.26 16.43
N SER A 51 21.41 2.80 15.35
CA SER A 51 21.07 3.32 14.01
C SER A 51 19.57 3.16 13.76
N SER A 52 18.96 4.07 12.98
CA SER A 52 17.52 4.00 12.65
C SER A 52 17.10 2.61 12.17
N THR A 53 17.92 2.00 11.32
CA THR A 53 17.77 0.62 10.83
C THR A 53 17.78 -0.44 11.93
N SER A 54 18.63 -0.32 12.95
CA SER A 54 18.74 -1.29 14.05
C SER A 54 17.54 -1.19 14.99
N SER A 55 17.08 0.02 15.32
CA SER A 55 15.85 0.23 16.09
C SER A 55 14.63 -0.34 15.37
N ASP A 56 14.53 -0.16 14.05
CA ASP A 56 13.43 -0.68 13.25
C ASP A 56 13.43 -2.21 13.18
N THR A 57 14.61 -2.85 13.09
CA THR A 57 14.70 -4.31 13.16
C THR A 57 14.30 -4.88 14.53
N VAL A 58 14.66 -4.22 15.63
CA VAL A 58 14.28 -4.66 16.98
C VAL A 58 12.77 -4.50 17.19
N LYS A 59 12.19 -3.38 16.74
CA LYS A 59 10.73 -3.19 16.77
C LYS A 59 10.01 -4.24 15.92
N ALA A 60 10.51 -4.53 14.72
CA ALA A 60 9.94 -5.57 13.85
C ALA A 60 9.97 -6.95 14.52
N VAL A 61 11.06 -7.33 15.19
CA VAL A 61 11.17 -8.61 15.90
C VAL A 61 10.21 -8.68 17.11
N VAL A 62 10.05 -7.58 17.84
CA VAL A 62 9.10 -7.49 18.97
C VAL A 62 7.66 -7.59 18.47
N ASP A 63 7.32 -6.87 17.39
CA ASP A 63 5.99 -6.89 16.76
C ASP A 63 5.66 -8.28 16.18
N GLU A 64 6.64 -8.96 15.56
CA GLU A 64 6.51 -10.34 15.07
C GLU A 64 6.21 -11.33 16.22
N SER A 65 6.85 -11.15 17.38
CA SER A 65 6.64 -12.01 18.55
C SER A 65 5.21 -11.89 19.11
N THR A 66 4.59 -10.71 19.02
CA THR A 66 3.19 -10.48 19.40
C THR A 66 2.21 -11.07 18.41
N ILE A 67 2.51 -10.99 17.11
CA ILE A 67 1.66 -11.57 16.05
C ILE A 67 1.62 -13.09 16.17
N LEU A 68 2.77 -13.74 16.39
CA LEU A 68 2.83 -15.20 16.55
C LEU A 68 2.05 -15.69 17.77
N LYS A 69 2.15 -14.99 18.91
CA LYS A 69 1.35 -15.29 20.10
C LYS A 69 -0.14 -15.18 19.83
N GLN A 70 -0.59 -14.12 19.15
CA GLN A 70 -2.00 -13.94 18.77
C GLN A 70 -2.50 -15.05 17.83
N ILE A 71 -1.65 -15.56 16.93
CA ILE A 71 -2.00 -16.68 16.06
C ILE A 71 -2.11 -17.99 16.86
N GLU A 72 -1.23 -18.20 17.84
CA GLU A 72 -1.26 -19.39 18.70
C GLU A 72 -2.49 -19.43 19.63
N GLU A 73 -2.91 -18.29 20.16
CA GLU A 73 -4.12 -18.13 21.00
C GLU A 73 -5.41 -18.53 20.27
N GLY A 74 -5.41 -18.48 18.93
CA GLY A 74 -6.48 -19.01 18.10
C GLY A 74 -7.53 -17.98 17.70
N LYS A 75 -8.68 -18.48 17.21
CA LYS A 75 -9.74 -17.59 16.70
C LYS A 75 -10.33 -16.78 17.84
N VAL A 76 -10.16 -15.47 17.77
CA VAL A 76 -10.81 -14.52 18.69
C VAL A 76 -12.28 -14.37 18.30
N LYS A 77 -13.17 -14.39 19.30
CA LYS A 77 -14.56 -13.94 19.13
C LYS A 77 -14.55 -12.41 19.11
N GLY A 78 -14.61 -11.81 17.91
CA GLY A 78 -14.63 -10.36 17.74
C GLY A 78 -13.73 -9.86 16.61
N THR A 79 -13.37 -8.60 16.68
CA THR A 79 -12.51 -7.93 15.69
C THR A 79 -11.04 -8.24 15.95
N TYR A 80 -10.33 -8.62 14.88
CA TYR A 80 -8.89 -8.90 14.94
C TYR A 80 -8.11 -7.58 15.11
N SER A 81 -6.94 -7.66 15.74
CA SER A 81 -6.04 -6.50 15.87
C SER A 81 -5.70 -5.92 14.48
N SER A 82 -5.48 -4.62 14.39
CA SER A 82 -5.08 -3.97 13.14
C SER A 82 -3.75 -4.52 12.62
N GLN A 83 -2.82 -4.84 13.53
CA GLN A 83 -1.52 -5.44 13.23
C GLN A 83 -1.66 -6.84 12.62
N LEU A 84 -2.47 -7.72 13.21
CA LEU A 84 -2.69 -9.08 12.69
C LEU A 84 -3.40 -9.05 11.33
N ARG A 85 -4.35 -8.12 11.15
CA ARG A 85 -4.99 -7.89 9.84
C ARG A 85 -3.99 -7.42 8.79
N ALA A 86 -3.14 -6.44 9.13
CA ALA A 86 -2.10 -5.94 8.24
C ALA A 86 -1.11 -7.05 7.84
N PHE A 87 -0.66 -7.86 8.79
CA PHE A 87 0.20 -9.02 8.54
C PHE A 87 -0.46 -10.01 7.57
N ALA A 88 -1.69 -10.42 7.87
CA ALA A 88 -2.39 -11.42 7.07
C ALA A 88 -2.70 -10.94 5.64
N LEU A 89 -3.11 -9.67 5.49
CA LEU A 89 -3.30 -9.04 4.18
C LEU A 89 -1.98 -8.93 3.41
N THR A 90 -0.88 -8.58 4.08
CA THR A 90 0.45 -8.48 3.45
C THR A 90 0.91 -9.83 2.91
N VAL A 91 0.80 -10.89 3.73
CA VAL A 91 1.17 -12.25 3.31
C VAL A 91 0.27 -12.73 2.17
N ASN A 92 -1.04 -12.50 2.25
CA ASN A 92 -1.98 -12.88 1.19
C ASN A 92 -1.72 -12.11 -0.12
N PHE A 93 -1.37 -10.82 -0.03
CA PHE A 93 -0.99 -9.99 -1.16
C PHE A 93 0.27 -10.51 -1.85
N TYR A 94 1.32 -10.85 -1.10
CA TYR A 94 2.55 -11.41 -1.67
C TYR A 94 2.35 -12.82 -2.25
N SER A 95 1.58 -13.67 -1.56
CA SER A 95 1.29 -15.02 -2.03
C SER A 95 0.10 -15.64 -1.30
N PRO A 96 -1.05 -15.80 -1.99
CA PRO A 96 -2.19 -16.53 -1.44
C PRO A 96 -1.84 -17.97 -1.08
N LYS A 97 -0.89 -18.59 -1.80
CA LYS A 97 -0.39 -19.94 -1.49
C LYS A 97 0.37 -19.96 -0.17
N ALA A 98 1.25 -18.99 0.06
CA ALA A 98 1.98 -18.88 1.32
C ALA A 98 1.02 -18.60 2.48
N TYR A 99 0.05 -17.70 2.28
CA TYR A 99 -0.98 -17.43 3.27
C TYR A 99 -1.77 -18.69 3.63
N ASN A 100 -2.24 -19.45 2.62
CA ASN A 100 -2.95 -20.70 2.84
C ASN A 100 -2.09 -21.76 3.55
N TYR A 101 -0.80 -21.86 3.23
CA TYR A 101 0.14 -22.73 3.94
C TYR A 101 0.26 -22.34 5.43
N ILE A 102 0.46 -21.06 5.71
CA ILE A 102 0.52 -20.53 7.09
C ILE A 102 -0.79 -20.84 7.82
N ARG A 103 -1.95 -20.66 7.18
CA ARG A 103 -3.24 -21.06 7.76
C ARG A 103 -3.26 -22.54 8.11
N GLN A 104 -2.78 -23.42 7.24
CA GLN A 104 -2.73 -24.87 7.52
C GLN A 104 -1.80 -25.21 8.70
N VAL A 105 -0.60 -24.64 8.73
CA VAL A 105 0.38 -24.83 9.82
C VAL A 105 -0.23 -24.42 11.16
N PHE A 106 -0.95 -23.31 11.18
CA PHE A 106 -1.65 -22.81 12.37
C PHE A 106 -3.11 -23.31 12.47
N GLN A 107 -3.45 -24.46 11.88
CA GLN A 107 -4.75 -25.14 12.05
C GLN A 107 -5.97 -24.23 11.79
N ASN A 108 -5.88 -23.37 10.77
CA ASN A 108 -6.88 -22.38 10.37
C ASN A 108 -7.28 -21.41 11.48
N LYS A 109 -6.36 -21.11 12.42
CA LYS A 109 -6.53 -20.07 13.44
C LYS A 109 -6.60 -18.66 12.84
N LEU A 110 -6.00 -18.47 11.66
CA LEU A 110 -6.13 -17.27 10.82
C LEU A 110 -7.40 -17.31 9.95
N GLN A 111 -8.06 -16.16 9.75
CA GLN A 111 -9.33 -16.07 9.01
C GLN A 111 -9.16 -16.32 7.49
N ALA A 112 -10.29 -16.52 6.81
CA ALA A 112 -10.30 -16.63 5.36
C ALA A 112 -10.04 -15.26 4.71
N PRO A 113 -9.34 -15.20 3.55
CA PRO A 113 -9.07 -13.93 2.87
C PRO A 113 -10.31 -13.10 2.52
N SER A 114 -11.42 -13.76 2.20
CA SER A 114 -12.67 -13.10 1.76
C SER A 114 -13.30 -12.17 2.79
N THR A 115 -12.96 -12.33 4.07
CA THR A 115 -13.57 -11.55 5.16
C THR A 115 -12.97 -10.14 5.31
N TRP A 116 -11.89 -9.82 4.59
CA TRP A 116 -11.13 -8.58 4.81
C TRP A 116 -11.19 -7.57 3.66
N TYR A 117 -11.49 -7.99 2.44
CA TYR A 117 -11.52 -7.11 1.28
C TYR A 117 -12.82 -6.29 1.14
N SER A 118 -13.85 -6.54 1.96
CA SER A 118 -15.21 -6.02 1.70
C SER A 118 -15.49 -4.59 2.20
N SER A 119 -14.50 -3.87 2.75
CA SER A 119 -14.77 -2.64 3.52
C SER A 119 -14.40 -1.33 2.83
N THR A 120 -13.75 -1.39 1.67
CA THR A 120 -13.32 -0.19 0.93
C THR A 120 -14.17 0.01 -0.31
N ASN A 121 -14.62 1.24 -0.54
CA ASN A 121 -15.35 1.57 -1.76
C ASN A 121 -14.33 1.67 -2.91
N GLU A 122 -14.30 0.64 -3.75
CA GLU A 122 -13.42 0.53 -4.93
C GLU A 122 -14.15 0.92 -6.21
N SER A 123 -15.04 1.92 -6.12
CA SER A 123 -15.69 2.48 -7.30
C SER A 123 -14.71 3.36 -8.08
N PRO A 124 -14.78 3.36 -9.43
CA PRO A 124 -14.06 4.32 -10.26
C PRO A 124 -14.31 5.76 -9.82
N GLY A 125 -13.31 6.62 -10.03
CA GLY A 125 -13.33 8.01 -9.64
C GLY A 125 -12.22 8.37 -8.67
N PHE A 126 -12.53 9.29 -7.77
CA PHE A 126 -11.59 9.85 -6.79
C PHE A 126 -11.47 8.97 -5.54
N THR A 127 -10.24 8.62 -5.17
CA THR A 127 -9.96 7.82 -3.97
C THR A 127 -9.87 8.74 -2.73
N LYS A 128 -10.94 8.82 -1.95
CA LYS A 128 -11.01 9.68 -0.73
C LYS A 128 -9.95 9.31 0.30
N GLU A 129 -9.66 8.02 0.41
CA GLU A 129 -8.63 7.46 1.30
C GLU A 129 -7.25 7.98 0.92
N ALA A 130 -6.97 8.15 -0.38
CA ALA A 130 -5.69 8.65 -0.87
C ALA A 130 -5.45 10.09 -0.40
N VAL A 131 -6.45 10.97 -0.49
CA VAL A 131 -6.36 12.35 0.02
C VAL A 131 -6.16 12.37 1.54
N GLY A 132 -6.85 11.48 2.28
CA GLY A 132 -6.64 11.32 3.72
C GLY A 132 -5.21 10.92 4.07
N ILE A 133 -4.59 10.03 3.29
CA ILE A 133 -3.18 9.62 3.47
C ILE A 133 -2.23 10.77 3.11
N LEU A 134 -2.47 11.45 1.99
CA LEU A 134 -1.67 12.60 1.55
C LEU A 134 -1.67 13.72 2.60
N LYS A 135 -2.84 14.01 3.19
CA LYS A 135 -2.97 15.00 4.26
C LYS A 135 -2.13 14.64 5.48
N ARG A 136 -2.22 13.40 5.98
CA ARG A 136 -1.39 12.94 7.11
C ARG A 136 0.10 13.01 6.79
N LYS A 137 0.48 12.69 5.55
CA LYS A 137 1.87 12.81 5.10
C LYS A 137 2.34 14.26 5.09
N SER A 138 1.52 15.18 4.60
CA SER A 138 1.82 16.61 4.61
C SER A 138 1.98 17.14 6.04
N GLU A 139 1.05 16.81 6.93
CA GLU A 139 1.09 17.19 8.35
C GLU A 139 2.32 16.63 9.07
N ALA A 140 2.73 15.39 8.77
CA ALA A 140 3.91 14.76 9.36
C ALA A 140 5.24 15.45 8.99
N VAL A 141 5.27 16.19 7.89
CA VAL A 141 6.45 16.94 7.44
C VAL A 141 6.54 18.33 8.10
N GLY A 142 5.47 18.78 8.76
CA GLY A 142 5.45 20.01 9.56
C GLY A 142 5.61 21.27 8.69
N ASN A 143 6.70 22.03 8.92
CA ASN A 143 6.95 23.29 8.20
C ASN A 143 7.48 23.09 6.77
N ASN A 144 7.95 21.89 6.44
CA ASN A 144 8.47 21.60 5.12
C ASN A 144 7.33 21.29 4.14
N LYS A 145 7.51 21.65 2.87
CA LYS A 145 6.51 21.40 1.82
C LYS A 145 6.77 20.06 1.16
N LEU A 146 5.71 19.31 0.87
CA LEU A 146 5.77 18.11 0.04
C LEU A 146 5.55 18.49 -1.42
N TYR A 147 6.53 18.16 -2.25
CA TYR A 147 6.47 18.37 -3.70
C TYR A 147 6.26 17.04 -4.39
N ALA A 148 5.32 17.00 -5.33
CA ALA A 148 4.97 15.78 -6.03
C ALA A 148 4.77 15.98 -7.54
N CYS A 149 4.87 14.87 -8.25
CA CYS A 149 4.59 14.73 -9.67
C CYS A 149 3.30 13.91 -9.83
N LEU A 150 2.39 14.39 -10.66
CA LEU A 150 1.19 13.66 -11.07
C LEU A 150 1.49 12.93 -12.39
N THR A 151 1.53 11.61 -12.32
CA THR A 151 1.68 10.74 -13.49
C THR A 151 0.32 10.27 -13.96
N MET A 152 0.09 10.31 -15.26
CA MET A 152 -1.11 9.83 -15.94
C MET A 152 -0.70 8.79 -16.97
N ASP A 153 -1.39 7.65 -16.98
CA ASP A 153 -1.22 6.63 -18.01
C ASP A 153 -2.52 5.84 -18.24
N GLU A 154 -2.66 5.28 -19.43
CA GLU A 154 -3.83 4.50 -19.86
C GLU A 154 -3.43 3.03 -20.05
N MET A 155 -4.23 2.12 -19.51
CA MET A 155 -4.04 0.68 -19.70
C MET A 155 -5.22 0.05 -20.40
N ALA A 156 -4.97 -0.66 -21.50
CA ALA A 156 -5.99 -1.44 -22.18
C ALA A 156 -6.53 -2.54 -21.26
N ILE A 157 -7.85 -2.64 -21.15
CA ILE A 157 -8.53 -3.67 -20.38
C ILE A 157 -9.39 -4.55 -21.28
N ARG A 158 -9.66 -5.77 -20.82
CA ARG A 158 -10.49 -6.71 -21.58
C ARG A 158 -11.93 -6.18 -21.61
N GLN A 159 -12.45 -5.98 -22.82
CA GLN A 159 -13.84 -5.61 -23.05
C GLN A 159 -14.75 -6.80 -22.70
N GLN A 160 -15.45 -6.69 -21.58
CA GLN A 160 -16.39 -7.71 -21.13
C GLN A 160 -17.43 -7.10 -20.21
N ILE A 161 -18.69 -7.46 -20.42
CA ILE A 161 -19.79 -7.10 -19.52
C ILE A 161 -20.01 -8.28 -18.57
N GLN A 162 -20.06 -7.99 -17.26
CA GLN A 162 -20.32 -8.96 -16.22
C GLN A 162 -21.39 -8.45 -15.26
N TRP A 163 -22.28 -9.33 -14.81
CA TRP A 163 -23.22 -9.01 -13.75
C TRP A 163 -22.52 -9.10 -12.39
N SER A 164 -22.55 -8.02 -11.62
CA SER A 164 -22.11 -8.03 -10.22
C SER A 164 -23.32 -8.20 -9.32
N SER A 165 -23.41 -9.35 -8.63
CA SER A 165 -24.45 -9.57 -7.62
C SER A 165 -24.27 -8.69 -6.39
N THR A 166 -23.05 -8.20 -6.13
CA THR A 166 -22.74 -7.35 -4.97
C THR A 166 -23.25 -5.93 -5.19
N GLU A 167 -23.12 -5.41 -6.41
CA GLU A 167 -23.53 -4.04 -6.77
C GLU A 167 -24.89 -4.02 -7.49
N GLU A 168 -25.50 -5.19 -7.69
CA GLU A 168 -26.76 -5.40 -8.43
C GLU A 168 -26.82 -4.65 -9.77
N ARG A 169 -25.68 -4.62 -10.48
CA ARG A 169 -25.55 -3.93 -11.77
C ARG A 169 -24.60 -4.66 -12.73
N PHE A 170 -24.72 -4.32 -14.00
CA PHE A 170 -23.75 -4.72 -15.02
C PHE A 170 -22.50 -3.84 -14.93
N ILE A 171 -21.34 -4.48 -14.80
CA ILE A 171 -20.00 -3.88 -14.83
C ILE A 171 -19.40 -4.14 -16.22
N GLY A 172 -18.65 -3.18 -16.76
CA GLY A 172 -18.02 -3.28 -18.09
C GLY A 172 -18.33 -2.10 -19.01
N TYR A 173 -19.04 -1.09 -18.51
CA TYR A 173 -19.28 0.17 -19.19
C TYR A 173 -18.29 1.23 -18.72
N VAL A 174 -18.19 2.30 -19.52
CA VAL A 174 -17.46 3.51 -19.16
C VAL A 174 -18.00 4.09 -17.84
N ASP A 175 -17.09 4.54 -16.99
CA ASP A 175 -17.38 5.13 -15.68
C ASP A 175 -16.36 6.24 -15.42
N HIS A 176 -16.81 7.48 -15.59
CA HIS A 176 -16.02 8.70 -15.39
C HIS A 176 -16.07 9.21 -13.95
N GLY A 177 -16.60 8.43 -12.99
CA GLY A 177 -16.70 8.86 -11.59
C GLY A 177 -17.53 10.13 -11.42
N LEU A 178 -18.56 10.31 -12.23
CA LEU A 178 -19.47 11.47 -12.27
C LEU A 178 -18.84 12.81 -12.70
N ILE A 179 -17.63 12.79 -13.28
CA ILE A 179 -16.96 14.02 -13.74
C ILE A 179 -17.59 14.54 -15.05
N ILE A 180 -17.92 13.61 -15.94
CA ILE A 180 -18.55 13.90 -17.23
C ILE A 180 -20.01 13.48 -17.14
N GLN A 181 -20.92 14.23 -17.76
CA GLN A 181 -22.32 13.83 -17.85
C GLN A 181 -22.43 12.61 -18.76
N ASP A 182 -22.73 11.47 -18.16
CA ASP A 182 -22.89 10.21 -18.88
C ASP A 182 -24.20 10.21 -19.68
N SER A 183 -24.14 9.76 -20.93
CA SER A 183 -25.32 9.49 -21.77
C SER A 183 -26.07 8.24 -21.30
N GLU A 184 -27.37 8.12 -21.62
CA GLU A 184 -28.15 6.92 -21.29
C GLU A 184 -27.54 5.63 -21.87
N ASP A 185 -26.91 5.72 -23.04
CA ASP A 185 -26.15 4.64 -23.67
C ASP A 185 -24.64 4.81 -23.42
N LEU A 186 -24.11 4.12 -22.40
CA LEU A 186 -22.67 4.09 -22.13
C LEU A 186 -21.97 3.04 -23.00
N PRO A 187 -20.88 3.39 -23.70
CA PRO A 187 -20.12 2.42 -24.46
C PRO A 187 -19.38 1.43 -23.54
N ILE A 188 -19.01 0.28 -24.12
CA ILE A 188 -18.16 -0.70 -23.44
C ILE A 188 -16.79 -0.08 -23.18
N VAL A 189 -16.29 -0.23 -21.94
CA VAL A 189 -14.98 0.27 -21.53
C VAL A 189 -13.85 -0.41 -22.31
N LYS A 190 -12.83 0.35 -22.71
CA LYS A 190 -11.66 -0.18 -23.43
C LYS A 190 -10.37 -0.04 -22.64
N GLU A 191 -10.27 1.01 -21.84
CA GLU A 191 -9.06 1.42 -21.16
C GLU A 191 -9.39 1.85 -19.73
N ALA A 192 -8.42 1.70 -18.82
CA ALA A 192 -8.45 2.29 -17.50
C ALA A 192 -7.41 3.41 -17.45
N LEU A 193 -7.88 4.63 -17.20
CA LEU A 193 -7.05 5.82 -17.06
C LEU A 193 -6.71 6.01 -15.59
N VAL A 194 -5.43 6.01 -15.23
CA VAL A 194 -4.98 6.05 -13.82
C VAL A 194 -4.14 7.29 -13.55
N TYR A 195 -4.41 7.92 -12.41
CA TYR A 195 -3.67 9.06 -11.90
C TYR A 195 -2.90 8.67 -10.63
N LEU A 196 -1.58 8.81 -10.71
CA LEU A 196 -0.65 8.41 -9.66
C LEU A 196 0.15 9.63 -9.18
N ILE A 197 0.11 9.93 -7.89
CA ILE A 197 1.01 10.91 -7.29
C ILE A 197 2.30 10.21 -6.88
N THR A 198 3.43 10.73 -7.38
CA THR A 198 4.77 10.34 -6.96
C THR A 198 5.42 11.50 -6.23
N CYS A 199 5.83 11.26 -4.99
CA CYS A 199 6.52 12.27 -4.20
C CYS A 199 7.95 12.46 -4.70
N MET A 200 8.40 13.72 -4.79
CA MET A 200 9.74 14.05 -5.28
C MET A 200 10.75 14.14 -4.13
N ASN A 201 10.32 14.61 -2.96
CA ASN A 201 11.20 14.76 -1.79
C ASN A 201 11.17 13.55 -0.84
N GLN A 202 10.28 12.58 -1.05
CA GLN A 202 10.22 11.34 -0.28
C GLN A 202 9.94 10.14 -1.19
N ARG A 203 10.24 8.93 -0.71
CA ARG A 203 10.04 7.70 -1.47
C ARG A 203 8.67 7.09 -1.24
N TRP A 204 7.65 7.61 -1.91
CA TRP A 204 6.35 6.96 -1.97
C TRP A 204 5.56 7.39 -3.21
N LYS A 205 4.60 6.56 -3.58
CA LYS A 205 3.66 6.78 -4.68
C LYS A 205 2.28 6.29 -4.26
N ILE A 206 1.23 7.05 -4.61
CA ILE A 206 -0.15 6.76 -4.19
C ILE A 206 -1.08 6.99 -5.39
N PRO A 207 -1.89 6.00 -5.81
CA PRO A 207 -2.94 6.22 -6.80
C PRO A 207 -4.04 7.07 -6.16
N VAL A 208 -4.45 8.14 -6.87
CA VAL A 208 -5.41 9.12 -6.34
C VAL A 208 -6.75 9.09 -7.06
N ALA A 209 -6.75 8.64 -8.31
CA ALA A 209 -7.96 8.47 -9.09
C ALA A 209 -7.74 7.45 -10.20
N TYR A 210 -8.81 6.78 -10.60
CA TYR A 210 -8.83 6.01 -11.84
C TYR A 210 -10.21 6.07 -12.47
N PHE A 211 -10.27 5.98 -13.79
CA PHE A 211 -11.51 6.10 -14.56
C PHE A 211 -11.54 5.03 -15.64
N PHE A 212 -12.74 4.53 -15.93
CA PHE A 212 -12.96 3.56 -17.00
C PHE A 212 -13.41 4.30 -18.25
N VAL A 213 -12.60 4.25 -19.30
CA VAL A 213 -12.78 5.08 -20.49
C VAL A 213 -12.79 4.22 -21.76
N ALA A 214 -13.49 4.70 -22.78
CA ALA A 214 -13.47 4.07 -24.11
C ALA A 214 -12.72 4.95 -25.12
N ARG A 215 -13.04 6.25 -25.13
CA ARG A 215 -12.35 7.31 -25.83
C ARG A 215 -12.59 8.59 -25.04
N LEU A 216 -11.55 9.41 -24.89
CA LEU A 216 -11.68 10.75 -24.34
C LEU A 216 -11.16 11.77 -25.34
N THR A 217 -11.92 12.85 -25.53
CA THR A 217 -11.45 14.03 -26.23
C THR A 217 -10.34 14.73 -25.44
N ALA A 218 -9.51 15.53 -26.12
CA ALA A 218 -8.45 16.30 -25.47
C ALA A 218 -8.99 17.28 -24.41
N GLU A 219 -10.19 17.81 -24.63
CA GLU A 219 -10.88 18.72 -23.71
C GLU A 219 -11.37 18.00 -22.45
N GLU A 220 -12.03 16.84 -22.60
CA GLU A 220 -12.46 16.02 -21.47
C GLU A 220 -11.27 15.55 -20.62
N ARG A 221 -10.16 15.14 -21.24
CA ARG A 221 -8.93 14.79 -20.52
C ARG A 221 -8.41 15.96 -19.69
N ALA A 222 -8.40 17.16 -20.27
CA ALA A 222 -7.95 18.36 -19.57
C ALA A 222 -8.88 18.68 -18.38
N GLU A 223 -10.19 18.48 -18.52
CA GLU A 223 -11.14 18.69 -17.43
C GLU A 223 -10.97 17.68 -16.29
N ILE A 224 -10.76 16.40 -16.61
CA ILE A 224 -10.45 15.39 -15.60
C ILE A 224 -9.18 15.77 -14.83
N ILE A 225 -8.12 16.22 -15.51
CA ILE A 225 -6.89 16.68 -14.84
C ILE A 225 -7.16 17.85 -13.90
N ARG A 226 -7.95 18.84 -14.32
CA ARG A 226 -8.33 19.97 -13.44
C ARG A 226 -9.02 19.47 -12.18
N LYS A 227 -9.99 18.56 -12.34
CA LYS A 227 -10.74 17.98 -11.21
C LYS A 227 -9.86 17.13 -10.30
N VAL A 228 -8.91 16.38 -10.84
CA VAL A 228 -7.90 15.65 -10.06
C VAL A 228 -7.04 16.61 -9.23
N LEU A 229 -6.56 17.71 -9.82
CA LEU A 229 -5.77 18.73 -9.11
C LEU A 229 -6.59 19.43 -8.02
N GLU A 230 -7.84 19.81 -8.31
CA GLU A 230 -8.79 20.35 -7.33
C GLU A 230 -9.04 19.39 -6.17
N PHE A 231 -9.17 18.09 -6.46
CA PHE A 231 -9.36 17.04 -5.46
C PHE A 231 -8.15 16.85 -4.55
N ILE A 232 -6.93 17.01 -5.07
CA ILE A 232 -5.68 16.83 -4.33
C ILE A 232 -5.34 18.07 -3.49
N ALA A 233 -5.67 19.28 -3.94
CA ALA A 233 -5.26 20.54 -3.31
C ALA A 233 -5.51 20.60 -1.78
N PRO A 234 -6.65 20.14 -1.23
CA PRO A 234 -6.90 20.15 0.22
C PRO A 234 -5.94 19.27 1.04
N SER A 235 -5.16 18.37 0.42
CA SER A 235 -4.17 17.54 1.11
C SER A 235 -2.92 18.31 1.56
N GLY A 236 -2.68 19.51 1.01
CA GLY A 236 -1.49 20.31 1.28
C GLY A 236 -0.22 19.79 0.58
N VAL A 237 -0.33 18.81 -0.31
CA VAL A 237 0.76 18.38 -1.19
C VAL A 237 0.78 19.27 -2.43
N ILE A 238 1.96 19.77 -2.79
CA ILE A 238 2.14 20.68 -3.93
C ILE A 238 2.51 19.87 -5.18
N VAL A 239 1.65 19.90 -6.18
CA VAL A 239 1.80 19.16 -7.45
C VAL A 239 2.39 20.08 -8.50
N ASN A 240 3.72 20.15 -8.58
CA ASN A 240 4.44 21.07 -9.48
C ASN A 240 4.65 20.50 -10.88
N LEU A 241 4.43 19.20 -11.06
CA LEU A 241 4.83 18.47 -12.26
C LEU A 241 3.74 17.51 -12.70
N ILE A 242 3.47 17.47 -13.99
CA ILE A 242 2.66 16.43 -14.64
C ILE A 242 3.50 15.69 -15.66
N THR A 243 3.35 14.36 -15.70
CA THR A 243 4.00 13.51 -16.69
C THR A 243 3.06 12.49 -17.30
N PHE A 244 3.21 12.26 -18.61
CA PHE A 244 2.43 11.33 -19.42
C PHE A 244 3.23 10.88 -20.66
N ASP A 245 2.73 9.92 -21.43
CA ASP A 245 3.33 9.45 -22.68
C ASP A 245 3.10 10.43 -23.85
N GLY A 246 3.95 10.40 -24.89
CA GLY A 246 3.84 11.36 -26.00
C GLY A 246 2.78 11.01 -27.04
N LEU A 247 1.61 10.53 -26.63
CA LEU A 247 0.49 10.34 -27.52
C LEU A 247 -0.02 11.71 -28.02
N PRO A 248 -0.36 11.87 -29.32
CA PRO A 248 -0.86 13.14 -29.85
C PRO A 248 -2.08 13.69 -29.10
N ALA A 249 -2.94 12.81 -28.58
CA ALA A 249 -4.09 13.19 -27.76
C ALA A 249 -3.67 13.93 -26.46
N ASN A 250 -2.60 13.46 -25.80
CA ASN A 250 -2.08 14.07 -24.56
C ASN A 250 -1.38 15.40 -24.86
N ILE A 251 -0.71 15.53 -26.01
CA ILE A 251 -0.16 16.81 -26.45
C ILE A 251 -1.28 17.82 -26.74
N SER A 252 -2.37 17.39 -27.39
CA SER A 252 -3.54 18.23 -27.64
C SER A 252 -4.21 18.69 -26.34
N MET A 253 -4.35 17.78 -25.37
CA MET A 253 -4.88 18.08 -24.03
C MET A 253 -4.13 19.22 -23.34
N CYS A 254 -2.81 19.30 -23.51
CA CYS A 254 -2.01 20.37 -22.91
C CYS A 254 -2.42 21.76 -23.40
N LYS A 255 -2.83 21.88 -24.66
CA LYS A 255 -3.35 23.14 -25.22
C LYS A 255 -4.63 23.56 -24.51
N HIS A 256 -5.53 22.62 -24.23
CA HIS A 256 -6.74 22.87 -23.46
C HIS A 256 -6.44 23.26 -22.00
N LEU A 257 -5.36 22.75 -21.40
CA LEU A 257 -4.89 23.18 -20.08
C LEU A 257 -4.25 24.58 -20.10
N GLY A 258 -3.97 25.15 -21.28
CA GLY A 258 -3.33 26.45 -21.45
C GLY A 258 -1.80 26.40 -21.57
N ALA A 259 -1.24 25.20 -21.72
CA ALA A 259 0.18 24.96 -21.99
C ALA A 259 0.41 24.66 -23.48
N ASP A 260 1.55 25.08 -24.01
CA ASP A 260 2.00 24.73 -25.35
C ASP A 260 3.43 24.22 -25.29
N ILE A 261 3.56 22.88 -25.26
CA ILE A 261 4.84 22.18 -25.14
C ILE A 261 5.72 22.48 -26.35
N LEU A 262 5.12 22.66 -27.53
CA LEU A 262 5.86 22.85 -28.78
C LEU A 262 6.37 24.29 -28.94
N ASN A 263 5.67 25.26 -28.35
CA ASN A 263 6.01 26.69 -28.42
C ASN A 263 6.64 27.22 -27.11
N HIS A 264 7.42 26.38 -26.41
CA HIS A 264 8.16 26.75 -25.18
C HIS A 264 7.30 27.26 -24.00
N LYS A 265 5.99 26.99 -24.00
CA LYS A 265 5.09 27.27 -22.87
C LYS A 265 4.71 25.95 -22.17
N SER A 266 5.70 25.28 -21.59
CA SER A 266 5.54 23.94 -20.97
C SER A 266 4.88 23.95 -19.59
N PHE A 267 4.05 24.95 -19.28
CA PHE A 267 3.37 25.04 -17.99
C PHE A 267 1.98 25.66 -18.11
N PHE A 268 1.13 25.35 -17.14
CA PHE A 268 -0.15 25.99 -16.93
C PHE A 268 -0.34 26.34 -15.45
N LYS A 269 -1.40 27.08 -15.15
CA LYS A 269 -1.71 27.54 -13.79
C LYS A 269 -2.55 26.48 -13.06
N HIS A 270 -2.17 26.15 -11.84
CA HIS A 270 -2.96 25.28 -10.98
C HIS A 270 -4.39 25.85 -10.81
N PRO A 271 -5.45 25.05 -11.01
CA PRO A 271 -6.83 25.56 -11.06
C PRO A 271 -7.28 26.24 -9.76
N THR A 272 -6.87 25.71 -8.61
CA THR A 272 -7.22 26.26 -7.28
C THR A 272 -6.20 27.27 -6.74
N GLU A 273 -4.90 26.92 -6.74
CA GLU A 273 -3.85 27.68 -6.03
C GLU A 273 -3.04 28.65 -6.91
N GLY A 274 -3.17 28.59 -8.24
CA GLY A 274 -2.55 29.57 -9.16
C GLY A 274 -1.03 29.51 -9.34
N TYR A 275 -0.32 28.56 -8.73
CA TYR A 275 1.10 28.32 -9.03
C TYR A 275 1.29 27.59 -10.37
N ASN A 276 2.50 27.58 -10.91
CA ASN A 276 2.79 26.93 -12.18
C ASN A 276 2.95 25.42 -12.01
N ILE A 277 2.24 24.65 -12.83
CA ILE A 277 2.43 23.22 -13.01
C ILE A 277 3.18 23.01 -14.33
N PHE A 278 4.36 22.43 -14.25
CA PHE A 278 5.19 22.12 -15.40
C PHE A 278 4.79 20.78 -16.00
N ILE A 279 4.93 20.66 -17.33
CA ILE A 279 4.60 19.46 -18.08
C ILE A 279 5.89 18.86 -18.63
N TYR A 280 6.10 17.58 -18.34
CA TYR A 280 7.20 16.79 -18.89
C TYR A 280 6.64 15.54 -19.55
N MET A 281 7.16 15.19 -20.72
CA MET A 281 6.82 13.92 -21.36
C MET A 281 7.71 12.82 -20.80
N ASP A 282 7.21 11.59 -20.73
CA ASP A 282 8.01 10.44 -20.31
C ASP A 282 9.24 10.29 -21.24
N ALA A 283 10.42 10.50 -20.67
CA ALA A 283 11.68 10.42 -21.39
C ALA A 283 11.92 9.03 -22.00
N ALA A 284 11.52 7.95 -21.31
CA ALA A 284 11.67 6.60 -21.84
C ALA A 284 10.79 6.40 -23.08
N HIS A 285 9.54 6.88 -23.04
CA HIS A 285 8.67 6.90 -24.20
C HIS A 285 9.24 7.74 -25.35
N MET A 286 9.78 8.93 -25.06
CA MET A 286 10.33 9.81 -26.09
C MET A 286 11.55 9.20 -26.77
N LEU A 287 12.44 8.57 -26.00
CA LEU A 287 13.59 7.84 -26.54
C LEU A 287 13.17 6.66 -27.43
N LYS A 288 12.10 5.93 -27.07
CA LYS A 288 11.54 4.88 -27.92
C LYS A 288 11.01 5.44 -29.24
N LEU A 289 10.33 6.58 -29.23
CA LEU A 289 9.83 7.24 -30.45
C LEU A 289 10.97 7.71 -31.35
N ILE A 290 11.99 8.35 -30.78
CA ILE A 290 13.20 8.76 -31.50
C ILE A 290 13.84 7.54 -32.17
N ARG A 291 14.08 6.48 -31.40
CA ARG A 291 14.64 5.23 -31.93
C ARG A 291 13.81 4.68 -33.10
N ASN A 292 12.49 4.65 -32.97
CA ASN A 292 11.61 4.14 -34.03
C ASN A 292 11.56 5.05 -35.27
N ALA A 293 11.83 6.35 -35.13
CA ALA A 293 11.88 7.28 -36.26
C ALA A 293 13.19 7.18 -37.06
N PHE A 294 14.28 6.73 -36.42
CA PHE A 294 15.61 6.53 -37.02
C PHE A 294 15.91 5.08 -37.39
N ALA A 295 15.03 4.13 -37.07
CA ALA A 295 15.14 2.72 -37.43
C ALA A 295 14.45 2.44 -38.76
#